data_AF-A0A7D6W1P2-F1
#
_entry.id   AF-A0A7D6W1P2-F1
#
_cell.length_a   1.000
_cell.length_b   1.000
_cell.length_c   1.000
_cell.angle_alpha   90.00
_cell.angle_beta   90.00
_cell.angle_gamma   90.00
#
_symmetry.space_group_name_H-M   'P 1'
#
loop_
_entity.id
_entity.type
_entity.pdbx_description
1 polymer ?
#
loop_
_entity_poly.entity_id
_entity_poly.type
_entity_poly.pdbx_seq_one_letter_code
_entity_poly.pdbx_strand_id
1 'polypeptide(L)' 'MTSISNNNGKEARIRKSFVVNESTARMISELRLIHPDVNVKSSDIVEKAIRCYYRYIKEEDGDQREEF' A
#
# COMPACT_ATOMS: atom_id res chain seq x y z
N MET A 1 10.51 -15.71 10.83
CA MET A 1 10.36 -15.22 12.22
C MET A 1 9.81 -13.80 12.15
N THR A 2 8.54 -13.60 12.50
CA THR A 2 7.96 -12.25 12.59
C THR A 2 7.74 -11.98 14.06
N SER A 3 8.65 -11.21 14.68
CA SER A 3 8.51 -10.80 16.07
C SER A 3 7.40 -9.75 16.15
N ILE A 4 6.27 -10.12 16.76
CA ILE A 4 5.17 -9.20 17.04
C ILE A 4 5.41 -8.61 18.42
N SER A 5 5.70 -7.31 18.48
CA SER A 5 5.78 -6.55 19.71
C SER A 5 4.42 -5.88 19.96
N ASN A 6 3.76 -6.23 21.08
CA ASN A 6 2.48 -5.65 21.50
C ASN A 6 2.69 -4.21 22.00
N ASN A 7 1.90 -3.25 21.50
CA ASN A 7 1.84 -1.89 22.04
C ASN A 7 0.41 -1.32 21.98
N ASN A 8 -0.17 -1.07 23.16
CA ASN A 8 -1.26 -0.13 23.50
C ASN A 8 -2.02 0.53 22.32
N GLY A 9 -2.96 -0.18 21.70
CA GLY A 9 -3.97 0.38 20.77
C GLY A 9 -3.42 1.01 19.48
N LYS A 10 -2.10 1.02 19.28
CA LYS A 10 -1.46 1.41 18.03
C LYS A 10 -1.22 0.13 17.25
N GLU A 11 -1.76 0.05 16.03
CA GLU A 11 -1.55 -1.12 15.16
C GLU A 11 -0.07 -1.52 15.16
N ALA A 12 0.20 -2.80 15.40
CA ALA A 12 1.56 -3.31 15.46
C ALA A 12 2.25 -3.06 14.11
N ARG A 13 3.36 -2.32 14.13
CA ARG A 13 4.14 -2.05 12.91
C ARG A 13 4.91 -3.30 12.52
N ILE A 14 4.45 -3.99 11.48
CA ILE A 14 5.10 -5.17 10.93
C ILE A 14 5.93 -4.76 9.71
N ARG A 15 7.21 -5.15 9.67
CA ARG A 15 8.05 -4.99 8.48
C ARG A 15 7.82 -6.17 7.54
N LYS A 16 7.46 -5.88 6.29
CA LYS A 16 7.37 -6.87 5.20
C LYS A 16 8.14 -6.36 3.99
N SER A 17 8.98 -7.21 3.43
CA SER A 17 9.81 -6.89 2.25
C SER A 17 9.38 -7.74 1.07
N PHE A 18 9.28 -7.13 -0.11
CA PHE A 18 8.97 -7.78 -1.38
C PHE A 18 9.77 -7.09 -2.49
N VAL A 19 9.99 -7.81 -3.59
CA VAL A 19 10.61 -7.26 -4.79
C VAL A 19 9.51 -6.78 -5.72
N VAL A 20 9.69 -5.60 -6.30
CA VAL A 20 8.81 -5.06 -7.34
C VAL A 20 9.58 -4.89 -8.64
N ASN A 21 8.86 -4.90 -9.75
CA ASN A 21 9.44 -4.60 -11.05
C ASN A 21 9.84 -3.12 -11.11
N GLU A 22 10.79 -2.82 -12.00
CA GLU A 22 11.31 -1.45 -12.19
C GLU A 22 10.20 -0.44 -12.49
N SER A 23 9.24 -0.81 -13.34
CA SER A 23 8.09 0.04 -13.68
C SER A 23 7.29 0.44 -12.44
N THR A 24 7.01 -0.50 -11.54
CA THR A 24 6.29 -0.23 -10.28
C THR A 24 7.12 0.65 -9.34
N ALA A 25 8.44 0.46 -9.27
CA ALA A 25 9.31 1.32 -8.47
C ALA A 25 9.32 2.78 -9.00
N ARG A 26 9.27 2.96 -10.33
CA ARG A 26 9.13 4.28 -10.96
C ARG A 26 7.78 4.91 -10.64
N MET A 27 6.68 4.17 -10.73
CA MET A 27 5.35 4.66 -10.34
C MET A 27 5.31 5.16 -8.89
N ILE A 28 5.92 4.44 -7.93
CA ILE A 28 6.00 4.89 -6.53
C ILE A 28 6.75 6.22 -6.42
N SER A 29 7.81 6.40 -7.21
CA SER A 29 8.62 7.62 -7.21
C SER A 29 7.86 8.80 -7.82
N GLU A 30 7.15 8.57 -8.92
CA GLU A 30 6.27 9.57 -9.56
C GLU A 30 5.14 10.00 -8.63
N LEU A 31 4.47 9.04 -7.98
CA LEU A 31 3.42 9.31 -7.01
C LEU A 31 3.92 10.21 -5.87
N ARG A 32 5.14 9.97 -5.38
CA ARG A 32 5.75 10.80 -4.34
C ARG A 32 6.03 12.23 -4.84
N LEU A 33 6.40 12.40 -6.10
CA LEU A 33 6.68 13.73 -6.68
C LEU A 33 5.42 14.58 -6.82
N ILE A 34 4.29 13.97 -7.18
CA ILE A 34 3.01 14.66 -7.38
C ILE A 34 2.13 14.73 -6.13
N HIS A 35 2.56 14.11 -5.03
CA HIS A 35 1.75 14.02 -3.83
C HIS A 35 1.60 15.41 -3.15
N PRO A 36 0.39 15.82 -2.73
CA PRO A 36 0.19 17.11 -2.07
C PRO A 36 0.97 17.27 -0.76
N ASP A 37 1.14 16.16 -0.01
CA ASP A 37 2.03 16.11 1.15
C ASP A 37 3.46 15.79 0.70
N VAL A 38 4.34 16.78 0.77
CA VAL A 38 5.76 16.70 0.42
C VAL A 38 6.56 15.73 1.28
N ASN A 39 6.06 15.41 2.48
CA ASN A 39 6.71 14.50 3.43
C ASN A 39 6.20 13.07 3.34
N VAL A 40 5.34 12.76 2.35
CA VAL A 40 4.77 11.43 2.20
C VAL A 40 5.88 10.39 2.06
N LYS A 41 5.76 9.29 2.80
CA LYS A 41 6.70 8.17 2.70
C LYS A 41 6.20 7.20 1.65
N SER A 42 7.14 6.58 0.93
CA SER A 42 6.82 5.49 0.00
C SER A 42 6.08 4.34 0.69
N SER A 43 6.35 4.09 1.98
CA SER A 43 5.59 3.12 2.78
C SER A 43 4.10 3.45 2.85
N ASP A 44 3.75 4.73 2.97
CA ASP A 44 2.38 5.17 3.20
C ASP A 44 1.59 5.11 1.88
N ILE A 45 2.27 5.43 0.77
CA ILE A 45 1.74 5.24 -0.60
C ILE A 45 1.44 3.76 -0.84
N VAL A 46 2.43 2.90 -0.55
CA VAL A 46 2.31 1.44 -0.75
C VAL A 46 1.21 0.87 0.15
N GLU A 47 1.12 1.30 1.41
CA GLU A 47 0.09 0.84 2.33
C GLU A 47 -1.32 1.22 1.82
N LYS A 48 -1.52 2.47 1.38
CA LYS A 48 -2.79 2.91 0.78
C LYS A 48 -3.14 2.10 -0.46
N ALA A 49 -2.19 1.88 -1.37
CA ALA A 49 -2.41 1.09 -2.57
C ALA A 49 -2.81 -0.35 -2.25
N ILE A 50 -2.15 -0.99 -1.29
CA ILE A 50 -2.48 -2.33 -0.82
C ILE A 50 -3.88 -2.37 -0.19
N ARG A 51 -4.25 -1.36 0.62
CA ARG A 51 -5.59 -1.28 1.24
C ARG A 51 -6.68 -1.13 0.18
N CYS A 52 -6.46 -0.31 -0.86
CA CYS A 52 -7.39 -0.21 -1.99
C CYS A 52 -7.56 -1.56 -2.70
N TYR A 53 -6.46 -2.25 -3.00
CA TYR A 53 -6.53 -3.56 -3.66
C TYR A 53 -7.14 -4.65 -2.77
N TYR A 54 -6.87 -4.60 -1.46
CA TYR A 54 -7.51 -5.48 -0.48
C TYR A 54 -9.03 -5.28 -0.47
N ARG A 55 -9.48 -4.03 -0.42
CA ARG A 55 -10.91 -3.69 -0.46
C ARG A 55 -11.55 -4.19 -1.75
N TYR A 56 -10.92 -3.93 -2.88
CA TYR A 56 -11.35 -4.43 -4.18
C TYR A 56 -11.55 -5.96 -4.19
N ILE A 57 -10.61 -6.73 -3.63
CA ILE A 57 -10.75 -8.19 -3.54
C ILE A 57 -11.78 -8.64 -2.50
N LYS A 58 -11.89 -7.94 -1.36
CA LYS A 58 -12.68 -8.41 -0.20
C LYS A 58 -14.12 -7.92 -0.17
N GLU A 59 -14.37 -6.71 -0.67
CA GLU A 59 -15.66 -6.04 -0.58
C GLU A 59 -16.33 -5.94 -1.95
N GLU A 60 -15.53 -5.85 -3.02
CA GLU A 60 -16.02 -5.74 -4.40
C GLU A 60 -15.93 -7.08 -5.15
N ASP A 61 -15.64 -8.19 -4.45
CA ASP A 61 -15.49 -9.56 -4.99
C ASP A 61 -14.53 -9.69 -6.20
N GLY A 62 -13.65 -8.71 -6.39
CA GLY A 62 -12.82 -8.61 -7.59
C GLY A 62 -13.62 -8.36 -8.88
N ASP A 63 -14.82 -7.80 -8.77
CA ASP A 63 -15.73 -7.58 -9.89
C ASP A 63 -15.34 -6.30 -10.64
N GLN A 64 -14.51 -6.44 -11.68
CA GLN A 64 -14.33 -5.41 -12.71
C GLN A 64 -15.49 -5.51 -13.70
N ARG A 65 -16.72 -5.20 -13.28
CA ARG A 65 -17.74 -4.88 -14.28
C ARG A 65 -17.40 -3.50 -14.85
N GLU A 66 -16.66 -3.53 -15.96
CA GLU A 66 -16.67 -2.46 -16.95
C GLU A 66 -18.14 -2.12 -17.26
N GLU A 67 -18.63 -1.00 -16.73
CA GLU A 67 -19.75 -0.32 -17.35
C GLU A 67 -19.17 0.49 -18.52
N PHE A 68 -19.38 -0.06 -19.72
CA PHE A 68 -19.18 0.61 -21.02
C PHE A 68 -20.08 1.84 -21.16
#